data_AF-A0A956AGE7-F1
#
_entry.id   AF-A0A956AGE7-F1
#
_cell.length_a   1.000
_cell.length_b   1.000
_cell.length_c   1.000
_cell.angle_alpha   90.00
_cell.angle_beta   90.00
_cell.angle_gamma   90.00
#
_symmetry.space_group_name_H-M   'P 1'
#
loop_
_entity.id
_entity.type
_entity.pdbx_description
1 polymer ?
#
loop_
_entity_poly.entity_id
_entity_poly.type
_entity_poly.pdbx_seq_one_letter_code
_entity_poly.pdbx_strand_id
1 'polypeptide(L)'
;MMTDPAYDQAFWEALWTRTLATHAEHLAHRPPASIVLETAASLPPGRALDAGCGHGAEALWLASRGWQVLGVDFSASALAHARAMADGAGLDVAWQVADLGTWAPPPAA
;
A
#
# COMPACT_ATOMS: atom_id res chain seq x y z
N MET A 1 -29.94 1.42 -18.27
CA MET A 1 -28.73 0.70 -17.85
C MET A 1 -27.87 1.69 -17.07
N MET A 2 -27.75 1.52 -15.74
CA MET A 2 -26.70 2.20 -14.98
C MET A 2 -25.38 1.58 -15.43
N THR A 3 -24.52 2.37 -16.07
CA THR A 3 -23.11 2.00 -16.25
C THR A 3 -22.52 1.86 -14.86
N ASP A 4 -21.97 0.69 -14.55
CA ASP A 4 -21.11 0.48 -13.38
C ASP A 4 -20.08 1.62 -13.35
N PRO A 5 -19.92 2.38 -12.25
CA PRO A 5 -18.89 3.41 -12.21
C PRO A 5 -17.55 2.73 -12.50
N ALA A 6 -16.84 3.20 -13.52
CA ALA A 6 -15.48 2.78 -13.75
C ALA A 6 -14.68 3.15 -12.49
N TYR A 7 -14.18 2.15 -11.76
CA TYR A 7 -13.27 2.33 -10.63
C TYR A 7 -11.86 2.65 -11.14
N ASP A 8 -11.77 3.73 -11.90
CA ASP A 8 -10.55 4.19 -12.53
C ASP A 8 -9.64 4.93 -11.54
N GLN A 9 -8.51 5.39 -12.05
CA GLN A 9 -7.53 6.12 -11.24
C GLN A 9 -8.14 7.37 -10.58
N ALA A 10 -8.97 8.12 -11.31
CA ALA A 10 -9.54 9.37 -10.82
C ALA A 10 -10.52 9.11 -9.66
N PHE A 11 -11.30 8.03 -9.74
CA PHE A 11 -12.15 7.58 -8.65
C PHE A 11 -11.32 7.30 -7.38
N TRP A 12 -10.27 6.48 -7.50
CA TRP A 12 -9.44 6.11 -6.34
C TRP A 12 -8.67 7.28 -5.76
N GLU A 13 -8.15 8.18 -6.60
CA GLU A 13 -7.47 9.39 -6.16
C GLU A 13 -8.40 10.33 -5.38
N ALA A 14 -9.62 10.53 -5.87
CA ALA A 14 -10.62 11.34 -5.18
C ALA A 14 -11.04 10.71 -3.85
N LEU A 15 -11.19 9.39 -3.80
CA LEU A 15 -11.52 8.66 -2.58
C LEU A 15 -10.40 8.79 -1.54
N TRP A 16 -9.15 8.54 -1.92
CA TRP A 16 -8.02 8.65 -1.00
C TRP A 16 -7.80 10.07 -0.50
N THR A 17 -7.92 11.08 -1.37
CA THR A 17 -7.87 12.49 -0.96
C THR A 17 -8.90 12.78 0.13
N ARG A 18 -10.16 12.33 -0.07
CA ARG A 18 -11.23 12.51 0.92
C ARG A 18 -10.97 11.75 2.22
N THR A 19 -10.53 10.49 2.11
CA THR A 19 -10.22 9.65 3.27
C THR A 19 -9.10 10.25 4.10
N LEU A 20 -8.00 10.68 3.49
CA LEU A 20 -6.89 11.32 4.19
C LEU A 20 -7.32 12.63 4.86
N ALA A 21 -8.15 13.44 4.20
CA ALA A 21 -8.67 14.67 4.79
C ALA A 21 -9.53 14.46 6.05
N THR A 22 -10.06 13.25 6.25
CA THR A 22 -11.04 12.97 7.32
C THR A 22 -10.57 11.92 8.32
N HIS A 23 -9.60 11.07 7.97
CA HIS A 23 -9.21 9.88 8.74
C HIS A 23 -7.69 9.64 8.79
N ALA A 24 -6.84 10.61 8.42
CA ALA A 24 -5.38 10.42 8.38
C ALA A 24 -4.79 9.90 9.70
N GLU A 25 -5.18 10.47 10.84
CA GLU A 25 -4.65 10.03 12.16
C GLU A 25 -5.02 8.57 12.47
N HIS A 26 -6.25 8.17 12.17
CA HIS A 26 -6.68 6.79 12.37
C HIS A 26 -5.91 5.83 11.45
N LEU A 27 -5.67 6.21 10.19
CA LEU A 27 -4.90 5.41 9.24
C LEU A 27 -3.44 5.26 9.65
N ALA A 28 -2.82 6.31 10.19
CA ALA A 28 -1.43 6.28 10.65
C ALA A 28 -1.18 5.25 11.77
N HIS A 29 -2.23 4.81 12.46
CA HIS A 29 -2.17 3.82 13.54
C HIS A 29 -2.91 2.52 13.23
N ARG A 30 -3.41 2.36 12.00
CA ARG A 30 -4.14 1.14 11.63
C ARG A 30 -3.17 -0.04 11.63
N PRO A 31 -3.46 -1.13 12.38
CA PRO A 31 -2.61 -2.31 12.34
C PRO A 31 -2.75 -3.01 10.98
N PRO A 32 -1.73 -3.79 10.56
CA PRO A 32 -1.86 -4.69 9.42
C PRO A 32 -3.00 -5.69 9.64
N ALA A 33 -3.59 -6.18 8.55
CA ALA A 33 -4.54 -7.27 8.61
C ALA A 33 -3.97 -8.50 9.34
N SER A 34 -4.77 -9.15 10.20
CA SER A 34 -4.32 -10.30 11.01
C SER A 34 -3.78 -11.45 10.15
N ILE A 35 -4.37 -11.68 8.97
CA ILE A 35 -3.90 -12.70 8.04
C ILE A 35 -2.46 -12.48 7.57
N VAL A 36 -2.04 -11.22 7.40
CA VAL A 36 -0.65 -10.88 7.05
C VAL A 36 0.26 -11.18 8.23
N LEU A 37 -0.16 -10.83 9.45
CA LEU A 37 0.58 -11.13 10.67
C LEU A 37 0.79 -12.64 10.82
N GLU A 38 -0.26 -13.43 10.65
CA GLU A 38 -0.26 -14.88 10.81
C GLU A 38 0.57 -15.57 9.72
N THR A 39 0.38 -15.17 8.46
CA THR A 39 1.02 -15.84 7.32
C THR A 39 2.50 -15.49 7.21
N ALA A 40 2.88 -14.22 7.44
CA ALA A 40 4.26 -13.78 7.28
C ALA A 40 5.12 -14.02 8.53
N ALA A 41 4.53 -14.27 9.71
CA ALA A 41 5.31 -14.46 10.95
C ALA A 41 6.25 -15.67 10.91
N SER A 42 5.92 -16.72 10.15
CA SER A 42 6.72 -17.94 10.05
C SER A 42 7.62 -17.98 8.81
N LEU A 43 7.53 -16.99 7.93
CA LEU A 43 8.30 -16.95 6.69
C LEU A 43 9.61 -16.17 6.91
N PRO A 44 10.76 -16.65 6.39
CA PRO A 44 11.97 -15.85 6.38
C PRO A 44 11.75 -14.60 5.51
N PRO A 45 12.23 -13.42 5.94
CA PRO A 45 12.12 -12.21 5.12
C PRO A 45 12.75 -12.38 3.74
N GLY A 46 12.02 -11.94 2.73
CA GLY A 46 12.46 -11.91 1.34
C GLY A 46 11.91 -10.68 0.64
N ARG A 47 11.36 -10.87 -0.56
CA ARG A 47 10.67 -9.81 -1.31
C ARG A 47 9.17 -9.93 -1.14
N ALA A 48 8.48 -8.81 -0.96
CA ALA A 48 7.02 -8.75 -0.89
C ALA A 48 6.47 -7.69 -1.86
N LEU A 49 5.33 -8.01 -2.46
CA LEU A 49 4.49 -7.07 -3.20
C LEU A 49 3.23 -6.82 -2.36
N ASP A 50 2.98 -5.56 -2.01
CA ASP A 50 1.72 -5.11 -1.44
C ASP A 50 0.88 -4.47 -2.55
N ALA A 51 -0.08 -5.23 -3.08
CA ALA A 51 -0.86 -4.88 -4.27
C ALA A 51 -2.18 -4.21 -3.86
N GLY A 52 -2.32 -2.92 -4.18
CA GLY A 52 -3.41 -2.07 -3.70
C GLY A 52 -3.14 -1.60 -2.27
N CYS A 53 -1.90 -1.18 -2.00
CA CYS A 53 -1.38 -1.01 -0.64
C CYS A 53 -2.01 0.18 0.12
N GLY A 54 -2.65 1.12 -0.58
CA GLY A 54 -3.23 2.30 0.03
C GLY A 54 -2.24 3.10 0.89
N HIS A 55 -2.60 3.29 2.15
CA HIS A 55 -1.76 3.93 3.18
C HIS A 55 -0.57 3.09 3.68
N GLY A 56 -0.43 1.84 3.25
CA GLY A 56 0.78 1.04 3.41
C GLY A 56 0.98 0.35 4.76
N ALA A 57 -0.08 0.10 5.55
CA ALA A 57 0.06 -0.55 6.86
C ALA A 57 0.79 -1.90 6.78
N GLU A 58 0.42 -2.73 5.81
CA GLU A 58 1.02 -4.03 5.56
C GLU A 58 2.48 -3.89 5.09
N ALA A 59 2.73 -3.03 4.11
CA ALA A 59 4.07 -2.74 3.60
C ALA A 59 5.04 -2.25 4.69
N LEU A 60 4.61 -1.30 5.52
CA LEU A 60 5.42 -0.75 6.62
C LEU A 60 5.76 -1.84 7.65
N TRP A 61 4.78 -2.66 8.02
CA TRP A 61 5.01 -3.74 8.96
C TRP A 61 5.97 -4.80 8.41
N LEU A 62 5.81 -5.20 7.15
CA LEU A 62 6.74 -6.13 6.50
C LEU A 62 8.16 -5.56 6.45
N ALA A 63 8.31 -4.29 6.05
CA ALA A 63 9.61 -3.63 5.99
C ALA A 63 10.29 -3.56 7.37
N SER A 64 9.53 -3.26 8.43
CA SER A 64 10.05 -3.28 9.82
C SER A 64 10.57 -4.66 10.27
N ARG A 65 10.19 -5.73 9.55
CA ARG A 65 10.64 -7.11 9.78
C ARG A 65 11.73 -7.56 8.81
N GLY A 66 12.32 -6.63 8.07
CA GLY A 66 13.44 -6.89 7.16
C GLY A 66 13.03 -7.39 5.78
N TRP A 67 11.75 -7.30 5.42
CA TRP A 67 11.33 -7.58 4.04
C TRP A 67 11.69 -6.43 3.11
N GLN A 68 12.07 -6.76 1.88
CA GLN A 68 12.16 -5.79 0.79
C GLN A 68 10.78 -5.66 0.14
N VAL A 69 10.14 -4.52 0.36
CA VAL A 69 8.73 -4.33 -0.02
C VAL A 69 8.61 -3.38 -1.21
N LEU A 70 7.79 -3.77 -2.19
CA LEU A 70 7.22 -2.89 -3.20
C LEU A 70 5.73 -2.71 -2.92
N GLY A 71 5.32 -1.50 -2.55
CA GLY A 71 3.91 -1.12 -2.45
C GLY A 71 3.41 -0.50 -3.75
N VAL A 72 2.30 -1.00 -4.26
CA VAL A 72 1.68 -0.51 -5.49
C VAL A 72 0.24 -0.10 -5.20
N ASP A 73 -0.13 1.11 -5.60
CA ASP A 73 -1.51 1.57 -5.53
C ASP A 73 -1.86 2.43 -6.74
N PHE A 74 -3.14 2.56 -7.03
CA PHE A 74 -3.61 3.38 -8.14
C PHE A 74 -3.56 4.88 -7.79
N SER A 75 -3.66 5.22 -6.49
CA SER A 75 -3.68 6.59 -5.99
C SER A 75 -2.30 7.11 -5.61
N ALA A 76 -1.92 8.24 -6.20
CA ALA A 76 -0.70 8.96 -5.84
C ALA A 76 -0.80 9.56 -4.42
N SER A 77 -1.97 10.06 -4.03
CA SER A 77 -2.20 10.58 -2.67
C SER A 77 -2.02 9.52 -1.59
N ALA A 78 -2.50 8.29 -1.83
CA ALA A 78 -2.30 7.18 -0.90
C ALA A 78 -0.81 6.89 -0.69
N LEU A 79 -0.05 6.77 -1.78
CA LEU A 79 1.38 6.48 -1.73
C LEU A 79 2.20 7.64 -1.14
N ALA A 80 1.80 8.89 -1.36
CA ALA A 80 2.45 10.04 -0.74
C ALA A 80 2.34 9.98 0.79
N HIS A 81 1.17 9.63 1.32
CA HIS A 81 0.97 9.42 2.75
C HIS A 81 1.77 8.21 3.27
N ALA A 82 1.70 7.06 2.59
CA ALA A 82 2.44 5.85 2.96
C ALA A 82 3.96 6.11 3.01
N ARG A 83 4.48 6.85 2.03
CA ARG A 83 5.89 7.25 1.97
C ARG A 83 6.28 8.14 3.15
N ALA A 84 5.47 9.15 3.49
CA ALA A 84 5.73 9.99 4.65
C ALA A 84 5.77 9.18 5.96
N MET A 85 4.90 8.18 6.10
CA MET A 85 4.92 7.25 7.25
C MET A 85 6.18 6.37 7.25
N ALA A 86 6.61 5.87 6.10
CA ALA A 86 7.85 5.10 5.98
C ALA A 86 9.08 5.94 6.36
N ASP A 87 9.17 7.15 5.81
CA ASP A 87 10.27 8.09 6.08
C ASP A 87 10.30 8.45 7.58
N GLY A 88 9.15 8.72 8.20
CA GLY A 88 9.05 9.00 9.63
C GLY A 88 9.43 7.83 10.54
N ALA A 89 9.26 6.59 10.06
CA ALA A 89 9.65 5.37 10.76
C ALA A 89 11.08 4.89 10.42
N GLY A 90 11.77 5.54 9.48
CA GLY A 90 13.09 5.12 9.01
C GLY A 90 13.07 3.79 8.24
N LEU A 91 11.97 3.48 7.56
CA LEU A 91 11.77 2.25 6.81
C LEU A 91 12.00 2.46 5.31
N ASP A 92 12.73 1.53 4.68
CA ASP A 92 12.95 1.54 3.24
C ASP A 92 11.88 0.71 2.51
N VAL A 93 10.99 1.39 1.80
CA VAL A 93 9.92 0.79 0.99
C VAL A 93 9.90 1.44 -0.38
N ALA A 94 9.87 0.60 -1.42
CA ALA A 94 9.66 1.07 -2.78
C ALA A 94 8.16 1.30 -3.03
N TRP A 95 7.81 2.39 -3.71
CA TRP A 95 6.42 2.76 -4.01
C TRP A 95 6.24 2.99 -5.50
N GLN A 96 5.15 2.47 -6.08
CA GLN A 96 4.82 2.67 -7.48
C GLN A 96 3.34 2.95 -7.68
N VAL A 97 3.02 4.07 -8.34
CA VAL A 97 1.66 4.32 -8.84
C VAL A 97 1.44 3.47 -10.08
N ALA A 98 0.47 2.54 -10.05
CA ALA A 98 0.12 1.73 -11.21
C ALA A 98 -1.31 1.17 -11.14
N ASP A 99 -1.87 0.89 -12.32
CA ASP A 99 -3.09 0.10 -12.48
C ASP A 99 -2.75 -1.39 -12.43
N LEU A 100 -3.12 -2.09 -11.36
CA LEU A 100 -2.88 -3.54 -11.23
C LEU A 100 -3.64 -4.39 -12.25
N GLY A 101 -4.66 -3.86 -12.93
CA GLY A 101 -5.36 -4.55 -14.02
C GLY A 101 -4.52 -4.63 -15.31
N THR A 102 -3.53 -3.77 -15.47
CA THR A 102 -2.67 -3.69 -16.66
C THR A 102 -1.17 -3.79 -16.35
N TRP A 103 -0.79 -3.57 -15.09
CA TRP A 103 0.57 -3.64 -14.61
C TRP A 103 0.97 -5.06 -14.22
N ALA A 104 2.26 -5.37 -14.38
CA ALA A 104 2.86 -6.60 -13.90
C ALA A 104 4.10 -6.30 -13.06
N PRO A 105 4.35 -7.07 -11.98
CA PRO A 105 5.54 -6.88 -11.18
C PRO A 105 6.82 -7.21 -11.96
N PRO A 106 7.95 -6.58 -11.60
CA PRO A 106 9.23 -6.99 -12.14
C PRO A 106 9.50 -8.46 -11.79
N PRO A 107 10.20 -9.21 -12.67
CA PRO A 107 10.49 -10.61 -12.43
C PRO A 107 11.14 -10.86 -11.05
N ALA A 108 10.85 -12.03 -10.48
CA ALA A 108 11.68 -12.55 -9.40
C ALA A 108 13.09 -12.80 -9.97
N ALA A 109 14.12 -12.27 -9.30
CA ALA A 109 15.51 -12.52 -9.66
C ALA A 109 15.98 -13.84 -9.04
#